data_AF-F0R1Q5-F1
#
_entry.id   AF-F0R1Q5-F1
#
_cell.length_a   1.000
_cell.length_b   1.000
_cell.length_c   1.000
_cell.angle_alpha   90.00
_cell.angle_beta   90.00
_cell.angle_gamma   90.00
#
_symmetry.space_group_name_H-M   'P 1'
#
loop_
_entity.id
_entity.type
_entity.pdbx_description
1 polymer ?
#
loop_
_entity_poly.entity_id
_entity_poly.type
_entity_poly.pdbx_seq_one_letter_code
_entity_poly.pdbx_strand_id
1 'polypeptide(L)'
;MKIRLKHLQNRVSSTRQDYATINKSIVDKLTPPNMYRFFCLSLYRNDYYKVRWRIKDLAKRTGEEETALKNFNKDIEAVLVRKRYPVPTSIPYLDFIMRSLYCIPPIERPNFITLSHLFMKVDLDIKVKGYYIKLLLIAEDNKILLTSNKLAEKLKMGKKSVESYNLDLYNAGLLKFIPNGLELTPKELLLDNDIAKQRKEWIIQPPKDLLKMAFKSK
;
A
#
# COMPACT_ATOMS: atom_id res chain seq x y z
N MET A 1 6.83 -1.75 29.76
CA MET A 1 8.14 -1.17 29.35
C MET A 1 7.90 0.05 28.47
N LYS A 2 8.09 1.29 28.99
CA LYS A 2 7.90 2.53 28.20
C LYS A 2 9.13 2.78 27.32
N ILE A 3 9.11 2.31 26.08
CA ILE A 3 10.14 2.68 25.09
C ILE A 3 10.02 4.18 24.83
N ARG A 4 11.07 4.97 25.12
CA ARG A 4 11.07 6.42 24.85
C ARG A 4 10.81 6.67 23.36
N LEU A 5 9.86 7.57 23.05
CA LEU A 5 9.41 7.93 21.70
C LEU A 5 10.58 8.19 20.72
N LYS A 6 11.68 8.76 21.23
CA LYS A 6 12.93 9.04 20.51
C LYS A 6 13.58 7.78 19.89
N HIS A 7 13.47 6.62 20.55
CA HIS A 7 14.02 5.36 20.04
C HIS A 7 13.15 4.69 18.97
N LEU A 8 11.85 5.03 18.89
CA LEU A 8 10.93 4.57 17.85
C LEU A 8 10.93 5.50 16.62
N GLN A 9 11.36 6.76 16.78
CA GLN A 9 11.39 7.75 15.71
C GLN A 9 12.47 7.49 14.65
N ASN A 10 13.56 6.81 14.99
CA ASN A 10 14.71 6.59 14.09
C ASN A 10 14.76 5.17 13.49
N ARG A 11 13.82 4.29 13.82
CA ARG A 11 13.83 2.90 13.32
C ARG A 11 13.08 2.80 12.01
N VAL A 12 13.71 2.13 11.05
CA VAL A 12 13.07 1.69 9.80
C VAL A 12 11.89 0.80 10.18
N SER A 13 10.75 0.97 9.50
CA SER A 13 9.58 0.10 9.71
C SER A 13 9.96 -1.36 9.38
N SER A 14 10.15 -2.19 10.40
CA SER A 14 10.57 -3.59 10.23
C SER A 14 9.43 -4.59 10.38
N THR A 15 8.41 -4.25 11.16
CA THR A 15 7.23 -5.10 11.38
C THR A 15 6.26 -4.96 10.20
N ARG A 16 5.98 -6.09 9.54
CA ARG A 16 5.00 -6.22 8.48
C ARG A 16 3.63 -6.54 9.09
N GLN A 17 2.57 -5.92 8.58
CA GLN A 17 1.18 -6.26 8.86
C GLN A 17 0.75 -7.46 8.00
N ASP A 18 -0.29 -8.18 8.43
CA ASP A 18 -0.81 -9.31 7.67
C ASP A 18 -1.59 -8.89 6.42
N TYR A 19 -2.02 -7.64 6.36
CA TYR A 19 -2.79 -7.07 5.27
C TYR A 19 -2.51 -5.58 5.05
N ALA A 20 -2.87 -5.09 3.86
CA ALA A 20 -2.88 -3.67 3.53
C ALA A 20 -4.21 -3.27 2.89
N THR A 21 -4.66 -2.06 3.19
CA THR A 21 -5.88 -1.47 2.63
C THR A 21 -5.51 -0.50 1.51
N ILE A 22 -6.23 -0.56 0.39
CA ILE A 22 -6.00 0.31 -0.76
C ILE A 22 -7.33 0.95 -1.17
N ASN A 23 -7.36 2.28 -1.25
CA ASN A 23 -8.55 3.02 -1.68
C ASN A 23 -8.75 2.90 -3.19
N LYS A 24 -10.00 2.80 -3.66
CA LYS A 24 -10.31 2.74 -5.09
C LYS A 24 -9.91 4.01 -5.85
N SER A 25 -9.88 5.15 -5.17
CA SER A 25 -9.52 6.46 -5.72
C SER A 25 -8.08 6.62 -6.22
N ILE A 26 -7.20 5.63 -5.96
CA ILE A 26 -5.81 5.68 -6.42
C ILE A 26 -5.55 4.92 -7.73
N VAL A 27 -6.56 4.23 -8.27
CA VAL A 27 -6.40 3.30 -9.40
C VAL A 27 -5.73 3.94 -10.63
N ASP A 28 -6.09 5.17 -10.97
CA ASP A 28 -5.62 5.88 -12.16
C ASP A 28 -4.44 6.84 -11.87
N LYS A 29 -4.04 6.96 -10.60
CA LYS A 29 -2.96 7.86 -10.15
C LYS A 29 -1.59 7.21 -10.21
N LEU A 30 -1.53 5.88 -10.17
CA LEU A 30 -0.29 5.13 -10.16
C LEU A 30 -0.14 4.22 -11.38
N THR A 31 1.10 4.12 -11.86
CA THR A 31 1.51 3.07 -12.78
C THR A 31 1.43 1.70 -12.09
N PRO A 32 1.31 0.60 -12.83
CA PRO A 32 1.26 -0.73 -12.22
C PRO A 32 2.43 -1.00 -11.25
N PRO A 33 3.72 -0.77 -11.61
CA PRO A 33 4.81 -0.98 -10.65
C PRO A 33 4.66 -0.16 -9.36
N ASN A 34 4.27 1.11 -9.49
CA ASN A 34 4.09 1.98 -8.32
C ASN A 34 2.86 1.58 -7.48
N MET A 35 1.84 0.98 -8.08
CA MET A 35 0.71 0.39 -7.35
C MET A 35 1.18 -0.77 -6.46
N TYR A 36 1.99 -1.69 -6.99
CA TYR A 36 2.56 -2.78 -6.19
C TYR A 36 3.52 -2.29 -5.10
N ARG A 37 4.38 -1.31 -5.44
CA ARG A 37 5.29 -0.67 -4.47
C ARG A 37 4.51 0.04 -3.35
N PHE A 38 3.40 0.72 -3.68
CA PHE A 38 2.50 1.33 -2.69
C PHE A 38 1.87 0.28 -1.76
N PHE A 39 1.41 -0.83 -2.31
CA PHE A 39 0.93 -1.97 -1.52
C PHE A 39 2.01 -2.47 -0.55
N CYS A 40 3.23 -2.73 -1.06
CA CYS A 40 4.35 -3.16 -0.24
C CYS A 40 4.68 -2.17 0.88
N LEU A 41 4.66 -0.87 0.58
CA LEU A 41 4.86 0.19 1.56
C LEU A 41 3.76 0.16 2.63
N SER A 42 2.50 -0.02 2.21
CA SER A 42 1.33 -0.01 3.08
C SER A 42 1.31 -1.18 4.07
N LEU A 43 1.92 -2.32 3.72
CA LEU A 43 2.11 -3.45 4.63
C LEU A 43 3.02 -3.14 5.82
N TYR A 44 3.87 -2.11 5.75
CA TYR A 44 4.82 -1.77 6.83
C TYR A 44 4.44 -0.47 7.55
N ARG A 45 3.18 -0.08 7.45
CA ARG A 45 2.63 1.03 8.21
C ARG A 45 2.55 0.66 9.68
N ASN A 46 2.80 1.65 10.54
CA ASN A 46 2.44 1.57 11.95
C ASN A 46 0.94 1.89 12.16
N ASP A 47 0.49 1.81 13.41
CA ASP A 47 -0.89 2.12 13.82
C ASP A 47 -1.36 3.55 13.44
N TYR A 48 -0.41 4.45 13.17
CA TYR A 48 -0.66 5.81 12.74
C TYR A 48 -0.53 6.01 11.23
N TYR A 49 -0.54 4.91 10.46
CA TYR A 49 -0.46 4.91 8.99
C TYR A 49 0.83 5.55 8.45
N LYS A 50 1.93 5.47 9.21
CA LYS A 50 3.23 6.01 8.82
C LYS A 50 4.24 4.90 8.55
N VAL A 51 5.05 5.09 7.51
CA VAL A 51 6.11 4.17 7.11
C VAL A 51 7.43 4.92 7.02
N ARG A 52 8.47 4.38 7.67
CA ARG A 52 9.84 4.91 7.61
C ARG A 52 10.71 3.96 6.81
N TRP A 53 10.78 4.16 5.50
CA TRP A 53 11.59 3.35 4.60
C TRP A 53 12.52 4.21 3.77
N ARG A 54 13.70 3.66 3.45
CA ARG A 54 14.56 4.17 2.39
C ARG A 54 14.15 3.50 1.07
N ILE A 55 14.53 4.11 -0.05
CA ILE A 55 14.32 3.51 -1.37
C ILE A 55 14.93 2.12 -1.45
N LYS A 56 16.14 1.92 -0.90
CA LYS A 56 16.77 0.61 -0.79
C LYS A 56 15.99 -0.45 -0.03
N ASP A 57 15.28 -0.03 1.03
CA ASP A 57 14.50 -0.97 1.83
C ASP A 57 13.26 -1.42 1.02
N LEU A 58 12.64 -0.51 0.26
CA LEU A 58 11.54 -0.81 -0.64
C LEU A 58 11.99 -1.70 -1.81
N ALA A 59 13.10 -1.36 -2.46
CA ALA A 59 13.70 -2.11 -3.57
C ALA A 59 13.98 -3.57 -3.16
N LYS A 60 14.61 -3.76 -1.98
CA LYS A 60 14.84 -5.09 -1.40
C LYS A 60 13.55 -5.88 -1.17
N ARG A 61 12.45 -5.22 -0.82
CA ARG A 61 11.15 -5.89 -0.56
C ARG A 61 10.36 -6.19 -1.82
N THR A 62 10.55 -5.39 -2.88
CA THR A 62 9.93 -5.65 -4.18
C THR A 62 10.76 -6.58 -5.06
N GLY A 63 12.04 -6.80 -4.73
CA GLY A 63 12.96 -7.61 -5.54
C GLY A 63 13.52 -6.81 -6.73
N GLU A 64 13.62 -5.50 -6.59
CA GLU A 64 14.08 -4.58 -7.64
C GLU A 64 15.45 -3.99 -7.30
N GLU A 65 16.14 -3.53 -8.34
CA GLU A 65 17.28 -2.61 -8.20
C GLU A 65 16.81 -1.22 -7.76
N GLU A 66 17.62 -0.53 -6.95
CA GLU A 66 17.30 0.82 -6.46
C GLU A 66 17.07 1.83 -7.61
N THR A 67 17.77 1.64 -8.73
CA THR A 67 17.68 2.49 -9.92
C THR A 67 16.29 2.47 -10.55
N ALA A 68 15.56 1.36 -10.44
CA ALA A 68 14.17 1.24 -10.90
C ALA A 68 13.19 2.10 -10.10
N LEU A 69 13.60 2.58 -8.92
CA LEU A 69 12.81 3.41 -8.02
C LEU A 69 13.22 4.89 -8.04
N LYS A 70 14.07 5.33 -8.97
CA LYS A 70 14.57 6.72 -9.06
C LYS A 70 13.47 7.78 -9.01
N ASN A 71 12.32 7.51 -9.64
CA ASN A 71 11.18 8.44 -9.71
C ASN A 71 10.08 8.13 -8.69
N PHE A 72 10.19 7.05 -7.91
CA PHE A 72 9.13 6.58 -7.02
C PHE A 72 8.63 7.65 -6.07
N ASN A 73 9.54 8.41 -5.45
CA ASN A 73 9.16 9.47 -4.50
C ASN A 73 8.33 10.59 -5.13
N LYS A 74 8.59 10.92 -6.40
CA LYS A 74 7.84 11.95 -7.13
C LYS A 74 6.47 11.41 -7.50
N ASP A 75 6.41 10.19 -8.02
CA ASP A 75 5.18 9.59 -8.51
C ASP A 75 4.20 9.29 -7.35
N ILE A 76 4.70 8.84 -6.20
CA ILE A 76 3.84 8.43 -5.08
C ILE A 76 3.22 9.62 -4.34
N GLU A 77 3.77 10.83 -4.46
CA GLU A 77 3.19 12.06 -3.87
C GLU A 77 1.80 12.39 -4.46
N ALA A 78 1.41 11.79 -5.59
CA ALA A 78 0.06 11.87 -6.12
C ALA A 78 -1.01 11.16 -5.26
N VAL A 79 -0.61 10.22 -4.39
CA VAL A 79 -1.53 9.40 -3.59
C VAL A 79 -1.32 9.51 -2.07
N LEU A 80 -0.14 9.96 -1.64
CA LEU A 80 0.20 10.04 -0.23
C LEU A 80 0.98 11.31 0.10
N VAL A 81 1.03 11.64 1.38
CA VAL A 81 1.87 12.73 1.87
C VAL A 81 3.23 12.17 2.30
N ARG A 82 4.30 12.66 1.67
CA ARG A 82 5.67 12.36 2.09
C ARG A 82 6.24 13.52 2.89
N LYS A 83 6.54 13.28 4.17
CA LYS A 83 7.29 14.22 5.01
C LYS A 83 8.76 13.84 5.02
N ARG A 84 9.63 14.81 5.29
CA ARG A 84 11.06 14.54 5.54
C ARG A 84 11.38 14.81 7.00
N TYR A 85 12.28 14.02 7.57
CA TYR A 85 12.78 14.24 8.93
C TYR A 85 14.30 14.03 8.97
N PRO A 86 15.03 14.83 9.78
CA PRO A 86 16.46 14.66 9.94
C PRO A 86 16.77 13.41 10.78
N VAL A 87 17.80 12.68 10.40
CA VAL A 87 18.36 11.57 11.17
C VAL A 87 19.86 11.81 11.33
N PRO A 88 20.41 11.72 12.55
CA PRO A 88 21.85 11.85 12.77
C PRO A 88 22.64 10.89 11.87
N THR A 89 23.78 11.33 11.36
CA THR A 89 24.64 10.53 10.50
C THR A 89 26.06 10.47 11.05
N SER A 90 26.78 9.40 10.72
CA SER A 90 28.18 9.21 11.11
C SER A 90 29.17 9.83 10.10
N ILE A 91 28.67 10.65 9.17
CA ILE A 91 29.50 11.29 8.13
C ILE A 91 30.17 12.53 8.77
N PRO A 92 31.51 12.65 8.76
CA PRO A 92 32.24 13.64 9.57
C PRO A 92 31.83 15.11 9.37
N TYR A 93 31.37 15.47 8.17
CA TYR A 93 31.04 16.85 7.77
C TYR A 93 29.53 17.11 7.62
N LEU A 94 28.69 16.18 8.09
CA LEU A 94 27.23 16.30 7.96
C LEU A 94 26.55 15.88 9.26
N ASP A 95 25.78 16.79 9.87
CA ASP A 95 25.12 16.51 11.15
C ASP A 95 23.94 15.54 11.01
N PHE A 96 23.19 15.64 9.91
CA PHE A 96 22.01 14.82 9.66
C PHE A 96 21.74 14.57 8.19
N ILE A 97 21.04 13.47 7.91
CA ILE A 97 20.49 13.14 6.59
C ILE A 97 18.97 13.18 6.64
N MET A 98 18.34 13.73 5.61
CA MET A 98 16.89 13.76 5.50
C MET A 98 16.36 12.40 5.05
N ARG A 99 15.43 11.83 5.83
CA ARG A 99 14.75 10.56 5.52
C ARG A 99 13.29 10.80 5.18
N SER A 100 12.73 9.96 4.31
CA SER A 100 11.31 9.98 3.95
C SER A 100 10.46 9.32 5.05
N LEU A 101 9.36 9.97 5.38
CA LEU A 101 8.27 9.47 6.18
C LEU A 101 7.01 9.47 5.31
N TYR A 102 6.59 8.29 4.86
CA TYR A 102 5.40 8.15 4.03
C TYR A 102 4.16 8.05 4.92
N CYS A 103 3.17 8.92 4.68
CA CYS A 103 1.91 8.92 5.40
C CYS A 103 0.83 8.34 4.49
N ILE A 104 0.47 7.08 4.71
CA ILE A 104 -0.56 6.37 3.94
C ILE A 104 -1.91 7.07 4.16
N PRO A 105 -2.72 7.31 3.11
CA PRO A 105 -4.01 7.96 3.24
C PRO A 105 -4.96 7.18 4.18
N PRO A 106 -5.92 7.87 4.81
CA PRO A 106 -6.97 7.21 5.57
C PRO A 106 -7.83 6.34 4.64
N ILE A 107 -8.50 5.34 5.22
CA ILE A 107 -9.41 4.46 4.49
C ILE A 107 -10.63 5.27 4.02
N GLU A 108 -10.96 5.14 2.73
CA GLU A 108 -12.17 5.72 2.14
C GLU A 108 -13.29 4.69 2.18
N ARG A 109 -14.15 4.69 3.20
CA ARG A 109 -15.29 3.75 3.27
C ARG A 109 -16.44 4.20 2.33
N PRO A 110 -17.11 3.29 1.61
CA PRO A 110 -16.83 1.85 1.43
C PRO A 110 -15.84 1.55 0.29
N ASN A 111 -15.24 2.58 -0.31
CA ASN A 111 -14.43 2.54 -1.52
C ASN A 111 -12.97 2.11 -1.30
N PHE A 112 -12.76 0.91 -0.75
CA PHE A 112 -11.42 0.32 -0.60
C PHE A 112 -11.44 -1.20 -0.76
N ILE A 113 -10.26 -1.78 -0.89
CA ILE A 113 -10.03 -3.23 -0.83
C ILE A 113 -8.99 -3.56 0.23
N THR A 114 -9.03 -4.79 0.77
CA THR A 114 -8.00 -5.31 1.68
C THR A 114 -7.26 -6.48 1.06
N LEU A 115 -5.96 -6.32 0.87
CA LEU A 115 -5.08 -7.33 0.30
C LEU A 115 -4.21 -7.98 1.37
N SER A 116 -4.10 -9.30 1.29
CA SER A 116 -3.23 -10.12 2.13
C SER A 116 -1.75 -9.90 1.79
N HIS A 117 -0.89 -9.94 2.79
CA HIS A 117 0.56 -9.95 2.60
C HIS A 117 1.04 -11.16 1.77
N LEU A 118 0.24 -12.23 1.67
CA LEU A 118 0.52 -13.39 0.81
C LEU A 118 0.70 -12.99 -0.65
N PHE A 119 0.12 -11.87 -1.09
CA PHE A 119 0.32 -11.35 -2.44
C PHE A 119 1.79 -11.05 -2.76
N MET A 120 2.63 -10.75 -1.75
CA MET A 120 4.06 -10.58 -1.97
C MET A 120 4.75 -11.86 -2.50
N LYS A 121 4.24 -13.03 -2.13
CA LYS A 121 4.82 -14.35 -2.45
C LYS A 121 4.42 -14.88 -3.84
N VAL A 122 3.43 -14.26 -4.49
CA VAL A 122 3.01 -14.66 -5.84
C VAL A 122 4.19 -14.48 -6.78
N ASP A 123 4.50 -15.48 -7.59
CA ASP A 123 5.60 -15.41 -8.55
C ASP A 123 5.12 -14.77 -9.86
N LEU A 124 5.21 -13.44 -9.92
CA LEU A 124 4.78 -12.62 -11.04
C LEU A 124 5.66 -11.37 -11.15
N ASP A 125 5.83 -10.87 -12.37
CA ASP A 125 6.49 -9.59 -12.60
C ASP A 125 5.76 -8.46 -11.86
N ILE A 126 6.52 -7.46 -11.41
CA ILE A 126 6.02 -6.35 -10.59
C ILE A 126 4.97 -5.52 -11.33
N LYS A 127 5.11 -5.38 -12.65
CA LYS A 127 4.09 -4.71 -13.48
C LYS A 127 2.79 -5.50 -13.45
N VAL A 128 2.86 -6.83 -13.55
CA VAL A 128 1.69 -7.72 -13.53
C VAL A 128 1.04 -7.75 -12.14
N LYS A 129 1.84 -7.81 -11.06
CA LYS A 129 1.31 -7.69 -9.69
C LYS A 129 0.57 -6.38 -9.47
N GLY A 130 1.18 -5.28 -9.90
CA GLY A 130 0.58 -3.96 -9.84
C GLY A 130 -0.69 -3.84 -10.66
N TYR A 131 -0.70 -4.43 -11.84
CA TYR A 131 -1.84 -4.48 -12.74
C TYR A 131 -3.00 -5.27 -12.12
N TYR A 132 -2.70 -6.40 -11.48
CA TYR A 132 -3.71 -7.20 -10.78
C TYR A 132 -4.39 -6.41 -9.66
N ILE A 133 -3.64 -5.66 -8.86
CA ILE A 133 -4.22 -4.76 -7.85
C ILE A 133 -5.16 -3.76 -8.52
N LYS A 134 -4.76 -3.16 -9.65
CA LYS A 134 -5.62 -2.23 -10.40
C LYS A 134 -6.91 -2.87 -10.88
N LEU A 135 -6.87 -4.13 -11.33
CA LEU A 135 -8.07 -4.89 -11.69
C LEU A 135 -8.98 -5.12 -10.48
N LEU A 136 -8.42 -5.54 -9.34
CA LEU A 136 -9.19 -5.75 -8.11
C LEU A 136 -9.90 -4.47 -7.62
N LEU A 137 -9.29 -3.30 -7.83
CA LEU A 137 -9.90 -2.02 -7.44
C LEU A 137 -11.14 -1.65 -8.27
N ILE A 138 -11.23 -2.12 -9.52
CA ILE A 138 -12.33 -1.80 -10.44
C ILE A 138 -13.34 -2.94 -10.61
N ALA A 139 -13.02 -4.13 -10.11
CA ALA A 139 -13.89 -5.28 -10.22
C ALA A 139 -15.15 -5.12 -9.36
N GLU A 140 -16.26 -5.60 -9.90
CA GLU A 140 -17.54 -5.74 -9.22
C GLU A 140 -17.85 -7.23 -9.16
N ASP A 141 -18.00 -7.78 -7.95
CA ASP A 141 -18.17 -9.22 -7.72
C ASP A 141 -17.13 -10.09 -8.43
N ASN A 142 -15.86 -9.67 -8.35
CA ASN A 142 -14.70 -10.25 -9.03
C ASN A 142 -14.78 -10.24 -10.56
N LYS A 143 -15.76 -9.56 -11.16
CA LYS A 143 -15.92 -9.48 -12.61
C LYS A 143 -15.63 -8.07 -13.12
N ILE A 144 -15.10 -8.02 -14.35
CA ILE A 144 -14.84 -6.78 -15.08
C ILE A 144 -15.44 -6.95 -16.46
N LEU A 145 -16.63 -6.38 -16.66
CA LEU A 145 -17.37 -6.44 -17.93
C LEU A 145 -16.99 -5.29 -18.85
N LEU A 146 -15.70 -5.17 -19.16
CA LEU A 146 -15.14 -4.13 -20.03
C LEU A 146 -14.37 -4.76 -21.18
N THR A 147 -14.48 -4.15 -22.37
CA THR A 147 -13.61 -4.48 -23.50
C THR A 147 -12.17 -4.02 -23.22
N SER A 148 -11.19 -4.62 -23.89
CA SER A 148 -9.76 -4.28 -23.70
C SER A 148 -9.47 -2.79 -23.89
N ASN A 149 -10.15 -2.11 -24.83
CA ASN A 149 -9.99 -0.67 -25.06
C ASN A 149 -10.50 0.16 -23.86
N LYS A 150 -11.74 -0.09 -23.41
CA LYS A 150 -12.32 0.60 -22.25
C LYS A 150 -11.54 0.32 -20.97
N LEU A 151 -11.04 -0.90 -20.82
CA LEU A 151 -10.19 -1.30 -19.70
C LEU A 151 -8.86 -0.53 -19.72
N ALA A 152 -8.22 -0.42 -20.89
CA ALA A 152 -6.99 0.33 -21.08
C ALA A 152 -7.17 1.82 -20.75
N GLU A 153 -8.26 2.43 -21.21
CA GLU A 153 -8.62 3.82 -20.89
C GLU A 153 -8.84 4.01 -19.39
N LYS A 154 -9.67 3.17 -18.76
CA LYS A 154 -9.99 3.24 -17.32
C LYS A 154 -8.75 3.08 -16.45
N LEU A 155 -7.78 2.28 -16.87
CA LEU A 155 -6.54 2.03 -16.14
C LEU A 155 -5.41 2.99 -16.52
N LYS A 156 -5.60 3.86 -17.53
CA LYS A 156 -4.56 4.70 -18.14
C LYS A 156 -3.33 3.89 -18.59
N MET A 157 -3.57 2.83 -19.36
CA MET A 157 -2.55 1.89 -19.82
C MET A 157 -2.64 1.65 -21.32
N GLY A 158 -1.55 1.19 -21.92
CA GLY A 158 -1.55 0.76 -23.33
C GLY A 158 -2.30 -0.56 -23.51
N LYS A 159 -3.12 -0.66 -24.56
CA LYS A 159 -3.89 -1.87 -24.90
C LYS A 159 -3.03 -3.14 -24.95
N LYS A 160 -1.88 -3.07 -25.63
CA LYS A 160 -0.92 -4.19 -25.72
C LYS A 160 -0.42 -4.66 -24.36
N SER A 161 -0.15 -3.73 -23.44
CA SER A 161 0.27 -4.07 -22.07
C SER A 161 -0.85 -4.74 -21.29
N VAL A 162 -2.08 -4.25 -21.42
CA VAL A 162 -3.27 -4.86 -20.82
C VAL A 162 -3.46 -6.30 -21.31
N GLU A 163 -3.36 -6.53 -22.61
CA GLU A 163 -3.49 -7.88 -23.20
C GLU A 163 -2.38 -8.82 -22.72
N SER A 164 -1.12 -8.36 -22.73
CA SER A 164 0.02 -9.14 -22.23
C SER A 164 -0.16 -9.52 -20.76
N TYR A 165 -0.51 -8.55 -19.90
CA TYR A 165 -0.65 -8.81 -18.47
C TYR A 165 -1.87 -9.68 -18.14
N ASN A 166 -2.94 -9.59 -18.92
CA ASN A 166 -4.07 -10.51 -18.81
C ASN A 166 -3.66 -11.95 -19.10
N LEU A 167 -2.80 -12.17 -20.10
CA LEU A 167 -2.28 -13.50 -20.41
C LEU A 167 -1.39 -14.03 -19.28
N ASP A 168 -0.52 -13.20 -18.71
CA ASP A 168 0.31 -13.58 -17.57
C ASP A 168 -0.53 -13.97 -16.34
N LEU A 169 -1.60 -13.20 -16.05
CA LEU A 169 -2.52 -13.51 -14.96
C LEU A 169 -3.37 -14.75 -15.21
N TYR A 170 -3.77 -14.99 -16.45
CA TYR A 170 -4.48 -16.20 -16.86
C TYR A 170 -3.60 -17.44 -16.64
N ASN A 171 -2.34 -17.39 -17.09
CA ASN A 171 -1.38 -18.47 -16.90
C ASN A 171 -1.08 -18.73 -15.41
N ALA A 172 -1.08 -17.67 -14.59
CA ALA A 172 -0.94 -17.79 -13.14
C ALA A 172 -2.22 -18.27 -12.42
N GLY A 173 -3.33 -18.46 -13.14
CA GLY A 173 -4.61 -18.89 -12.57
C GLY A 173 -5.25 -17.87 -11.63
N LEU A 174 -4.98 -16.58 -11.86
CA LEU A 174 -5.55 -15.43 -11.11
C LEU A 174 -6.67 -14.72 -11.88
N LEU A 175 -6.87 -15.09 -13.14
CA LEU A 175 -7.85 -14.52 -14.05
C LEU A 175 -8.42 -15.61 -14.97
N LYS A 176 -9.68 -15.47 -15.35
CA LYS A 176 -10.36 -16.23 -16.41
C LYS A 176 -10.98 -15.28 -17.42
N PHE A 177 -10.94 -15.67 -18.69
CA PHE A 177 -11.67 -14.96 -19.74
C PHE A 177 -13.14 -15.42 -19.76
N ILE A 178 -14.06 -14.46 -19.83
CA ILE A 178 -15.49 -14.71 -19.97
C ILE A 178 -16.00 -13.97 -21.23
N PRO A 179 -17.14 -14.36 -21.83
CA PRO A 179 -17.59 -13.83 -23.12
C PRO A 179 -17.67 -12.29 -23.20
N ASN A 180 -17.86 -11.61 -22.07
CA ASN A 180 -18.00 -10.16 -22.00
C ASN A 180 -16.98 -9.48 -21.07
N GLY A 181 -15.84 -10.13 -20.78
CA GLY A 181 -14.83 -9.52 -19.93
C GLY A 181 -13.91 -10.50 -19.21
N LEU A 182 -13.61 -10.19 -17.96
CA LEU A 182 -12.65 -10.91 -17.12
C LEU A 182 -13.29 -11.30 -15.80
N GLU A 183 -12.98 -12.49 -15.31
CA GLU A 183 -13.31 -12.94 -13.96
C GLU A 183 -12.02 -13.16 -13.17
N LEU A 184 -11.86 -12.46 -12.06
CA LEU A 184 -10.71 -12.54 -11.18
C LEU A 184 -10.89 -13.69 -10.19
N THR A 185 -9.80 -14.37 -9.87
CA THR A 185 -9.79 -15.46 -8.89
C THR A 185 -8.82 -15.13 -7.75
N PRO A 186 -9.16 -14.16 -6.88
CA PRO A 186 -8.24 -13.67 -5.87
C PRO A 186 -7.90 -14.69 -4.77
N LYS A 187 -8.65 -15.79 -4.63
CA LYS A 187 -8.43 -16.81 -3.57
C LYS A 187 -8.20 -16.12 -2.21
N GLU A 188 -7.12 -16.44 -1.51
CA GLU A 188 -6.72 -15.88 -0.20
C GLU A 188 -6.01 -14.51 -0.29
N LEU A 189 -5.89 -13.93 -1.48
CA LEU A 189 -5.17 -12.67 -1.72
C LEU A 189 -6.03 -11.44 -1.40
N LEU A 190 -7.34 -11.52 -1.66
CA LEU A 190 -8.33 -10.51 -1.30
C LEU A 190 -9.07 -11.01 -0.07
N LEU A 191 -8.93 -10.32 1.06
CA LEU A 191 -9.44 -10.81 2.34
C LEU A 191 -10.90 -10.42 2.57
N ASP A 192 -11.18 -9.11 2.64
CA ASP A 192 -12.53 -8.54 2.74
C ASP A 192 -12.44 -7.01 2.72
N ASN A 193 -13.51 -6.32 2.34
CA ASN A 193 -13.63 -4.88 2.49
C ASN A 193 -13.97 -4.47 3.94
N ASP A 194 -14.37 -5.38 4.83
CA ASP A 194 -14.80 -5.00 6.20
C ASP A 194 -13.78 -5.24 7.34
N ILE A 195 -12.68 -5.94 7.08
CA ILE A 195 -11.67 -6.30 8.10
C ILE A 195 -10.92 -5.09 8.69
N ALA A 196 -10.88 -3.97 7.96
CA ALA A 196 -9.96 -2.89 8.28
C ALA A 196 -10.38 -2.05 9.50
N LYS A 197 -9.58 -2.07 10.58
CA LYS A 197 -9.66 -1.10 11.69
C LYS A 197 -8.93 0.20 11.34
N GLN A 198 -9.60 1.34 11.53
CA GLN A 198 -9.08 2.68 11.19
C GLN A 198 -8.05 3.20 12.20
N ARG A 199 -7.25 4.18 11.77
CA ARG A 199 -6.19 4.91 12.49
C ARG A 199 -6.49 5.08 13.99
N LYS A 200 -5.52 4.76 14.85
CA LYS A 200 -5.58 5.19 16.25
C LYS A 200 -5.52 6.72 16.28
N GLU A 201 -6.61 7.36 16.69
CA GLU A 201 -6.58 8.79 17.00
C GLU A 201 -5.57 9.04 18.11
N TRP A 202 -4.76 10.09 17.95
CA TRP A 202 -3.98 10.59 19.07
C TRP A 202 -4.95 11.27 20.02
N ILE A 203 -5.41 10.55 21.04
CA ILE A 203 -6.13 11.19 22.14
C ILE A 203 -5.08 11.96 22.96
N ILE A 204 -5.05 13.29 22.80
CA ILE A 204 -4.09 14.18 23.49
C ILE A 204 -4.38 14.23 25.00
N GLN A 205 -5.55 13.78 25.45
CA GLN A 205 -5.92 13.73 26.85
C GLN A 205 -6.54 12.37 27.21
N PRO A 206 -6.32 11.83 28.41
CA PRO A 206 -7.16 10.74 28.89
C PRO A 206 -8.63 11.19 28.84
N PRO A 207 -9.59 10.31 28.51
CA PRO A 207 -11.00 10.62 28.61
C PRO A 207 -11.27 11.29 29.97
N LYS A 208 -11.97 12.43 29.97
CA LYS A 208 -12.32 13.19 31.20
C LYS A 208 -13.01 12.31 32.25
N ASP A 209 -13.58 11.18 31.83
CA ASP A 209 -14.27 10.23 32.70
C ASP A 209 -13.35 9.27 33.48
N LEU A 210 -12.07 9.13 33.13
CA LEU A 210 -11.10 8.37 33.95
C LEU A 210 -10.78 9.09 35.27
N LEU A 211 -10.85 10.43 35.28
CA LEU A 211 -10.73 11.23 36.50
C LEU A 211 -11.99 11.14 37.38
N LYS A 212 -13.16 10.82 36.82
CA LYS A 212 -14.40 10.65 37.61
C LYS A 212 -14.50 9.28 38.28
N MET A 213 -13.84 8.24 37.74
CA MET A 213 -13.79 6.92 38.38
C MET A 213 -12.78 6.83 39.52
N ALA A 214 -11.77 7.72 39.56
CA ALA A 214 -10.75 7.74 40.61
C ALA A 214 -11.18 8.48 41.89
N PHE A 215 -12.29 9.24 41.87
CA PHE A 215 -12.82 9.99 43.01
C PHE A 215 -14.23 9.56 43.42
N LYS A 216 -14.53 8.26 43.36
CA LYS A 216 -15.56 7.66 44.22
C LYS A 216 -14.90 6.74 45.23
N SER A 217 -14.17 7.33 46.17
CA SER A 217 -13.87 6.68 47.44
C SER A 217 -14.94 7.12 48.45
N LYS A 218 -15.73 6.13 48.88
CA LYS A 218 -16.58 6.05 50.09
C LYS A 218 -17.26 7.32 50.59
#